data_AF-A0A6N3G7W6-F1
#
_entry.id   AF-A0A6N3G7W6-F1
#
_cell.length_a   1.000
_cell.length_b   1.000
_cell.length_c   1.000
_cell.angle_alpha   90.00
_cell.angle_beta   90.00
_cell.angle_gamma   90.00
#
_symmetry.space_group_name_H-M   'P 1'
#
loop_
_entity.id
_entity.type
_entity.pdbx_description
1 polymer ?
#
loop_
_entity_poly.entity_id
_entity_poly.type
_entity_poly.pdbx_seq_one_letter_code
_entity_poly.pdbx_strand_id
1 'polypeptide(L)'
;MSYIISYVGAGGKTSSIYQDAAAFVNEGKKVMITTTTHMYVPKDRVFIDGREKSCEKLREEVAGILKKNGICVCGTILSDNKKTEIYAVGKCAGNDAVEEQQKMEPEKFKTLSVKQLTAVCKEADVVLIEADGAAHKAAKAPEAWEPAVYAQSNKVVIVMGLHAVGGSVDEVCHRPECVKEALDCDGAHLLTRTNLDVLMAVYEKKIGQQFPGMETERRYFIKSS
;
A
#
# COMPACT_ATOMS: atom_id res chain seq x y z
N MET A 1 -14.55 -4.33 18.80
CA MET A 1 -14.22 -3.15 17.97
C MET A 1 -12.81 -3.39 17.46
N SER A 2 -12.62 -3.27 16.16
CA SER A 2 -11.35 -3.62 15.51
C SER A 2 -10.33 -2.50 15.71
N TYR A 3 -9.05 -2.87 15.84
CA TYR A 3 -7.96 -1.91 15.84
C TYR A 3 -7.47 -1.69 14.41
N ILE A 4 -7.59 -0.47 13.90
CA ILE A 4 -7.38 -0.13 12.49
C ILE A 4 -6.11 0.69 12.35
N ILE A 5 -5.18 0.24 11.50
CA ILE A 5 -3.90 0.89 11.23
C ILE A 5 -3.84 1.23 9.74
N SER A 6 -3.64 2.51 9.41
CA SER A 6 -3.37 2.95 8.04
C SER A 6 -1.87 3.18 7.82
N TYR A 7 -1.35 2.73 6.69
CA TYR A 7 0.05 2.93 6.30
C TYR A 7 0.10 3.94 5.15
N VAL A 8 0.82 5.03 5.34
CA VAL A 8 0.97 6.13 4.37
C VAL A 8 2.44 6.35 4.01
N GLY A 9 2.73 7.25 3.07
CA GLY A 9 4.10 7.53 2.64
C GLY A 9 4.56 6.65 1.47
N ALA A 10 5.80 6.19 1.49
CA ALA A 10 6.46 5.54 0.36
C ALA A 10 7.47 4.48 0.80
N GLY A 11 7.96 3.67 -0.14
CA GLY A 11 9.01 2.69 0.10
C GLY A 11 8.72 1.70 1.24
N GLY A 12 8.00 0.61 0.96
CA GLY A 12 7.88 -0.51 1.90
C GLY A 12 6.55 -0.63 2.65
N LYS A 13 5.53 0.18 2.35
CA LYS A 13 4.20 0.12 2.99
C LYS A 13 3.61 -1.31 3.01
N THR A 14 3.47 -1.94 1.84
CA THR A 14 2.92 -3.30 1.73
C THR A 14 3.76 -4.31 2.52
N SER A 15 5.08 -4.18 2.50
CA SER A 15 5.98 -5.06 3.26
C SER A 15 5.83 -4.85 4.78
N SER A 16 5.72 -3.61 5.24
CA SER A 16 5.44 -3.28 6.64
C SER A 16 4.07 -3.81 7.08
N ILE A 17 3.05 -3.72 6.22
CA ILE A 17 1.75 -4.34 6.46
C ILE A 17 1.89 -5.84 6.66
N TYR A 18 2.65 -6.54 5.81
CA TYR A 18 2.84 -7.98 5.95
C TYR A 18 3.65 -8.39 7.19
N GLN A 19 4.63 -7.57 7.59
CA GLN A 19 5.38 -7.79 8.83
C GLN A 19 4.46 -7.67 10.06
N ASP A 20 3.69 -6.59 10.14
CA ASP A 20 2.76 -6.36 11.25
C ASP A 20 1.63 -7.40 11.24
N ALA A 21 1.13 -7.78 10.05
CA ALA A 21 0.15 -8.84 9.90
C ALA A 21 0.64 -10.18 10.46
N ALA A 22 1.89 -10.55 10.15
CA ALA A 22 2.49 -11.77 10.69
C ALA A 22 2.63 -11.71 12.21
N ALA A 23 3.04 -10.56 12.77
CA ALA A 23 3.12 -10.39 14.22
C ALA A 23 1.75 -10.55 14.90
N PHE A 24 0.72 -9.87 14.41
CA PHE A 24 -0.64 -9.99 14.96
C PHE A 24 -1.23 -11.40 14.81
N VAL A 25 -1.00 -12.07 13.68
CA VAL A 25 -1.43 -13.46 13.50
C VAL A 25 -0.73 -14.39 14.50
N ASN A 26 0.57 -14.20 14.76
CA ASN A 26 1.32 -14.96 15.76
C ASN A 26 0.80 -14.74 17.19
N GLU A 27 0.18 -13.59 17.46
CA GLU A 27 -0.55 -13.30 18.69
C GLU A 27 -1.97 -13.87 18.71
N GLY A 28 -2.37 -14.63 17.68
CA GLY A 28 -3.69 -15.23 17.56
C GLY A 28 -4.80 -14.26 17.13
N LYS A 29 -4.46 -13.07 16.61
CA LYS A 29 -5.44 -12.09 16.12
C LYS A 29 -5.93 -12.44 14.73
N LYS A 30 -7.20 -12.13 14.47
CA LYS A 30 -7.77 -12.12 13.12
C LYS A 30 -7.38 -10.83 12.41
N VAL A 31 -6.63 -10.94 11.33
CA VAL A 31 -6.08 -9.79 10.59
C VAL A 31 -6.69 -9.66 9.21
N MET A 32 -7.28 -8.50 8.91
CA MET A 32 -7.71 -8.16 7.55
C MET A 32 -6.75 -7.14 6.95
N ILE A 33 -6.29 -7.39 5.72
CA ILE A 33 -5.53 -6.41 4.92
C ILE A 33 -6.42 -5.86 3.81
N THR A 34 -6.37 -4.55 3.59
CA THR A 34 -7.06 -3.89 2.47
C THR A 34 -6.31 -2.62 2.05
N THR A 35 -6.88 -1.85 1.13
CA THR A 35 -6.30 -0.59 0.65
C THR A 35 -7.37 0.48 0.44
N THR A 36 -7.01 1.75 0.63
CA THR A 36 -7.82 2.89 0.14
C THR A 36 -7.42 3.34 -1.26
N THR A 37 -6.35 2.76 -1.83
CA THR A 37 -5.82 3.09 -3.15
C THR A 37 -5.81 1.84 -4.05
N HIS A 38 -4.65 1.47 -4.59
CA HIS A 38 -4.45 0.28 -5.40
C HIS A 38 -3.32 -0.56 -4.82
N MET A 39 -3.55 -1.86 -4.71
CA MET A 39 -2.58 -2.83 -4.22
C MET A 39 -2.60 -4.05 -5.15
N TYR A 40 -1.48 -4.77 -5.24
CA TYR A 40 -1.45 -6.03 -5.98
C TYR A 40 -2.19 -7.12 -5.21
N VAL A 41 -2.91 -7.98 -5.93
CA VAL A 41 -3.50 -9.18 -5.35
C VAL A 41 -2.35 -10.08 -4.88
N PRO A 42 -2.33 -10.50 -3.59
CA PRO A 42 -1.27 -11.35 -3.06
C PRO A 42 -1.34 -12.75 -3.68
N LYS A 43 -0.18 -13.36 -3.94
CA LYS A 43 -0.09 -14.74 -4.47
C LYS A 43 -0.12 -15.80 -3.38
N ASP A 44 0.22 -15.42 -2.16
CA ASP A 44 0.49 -16.27 -1.00
C ASP A 44 -0.56 -16.14 0.11
N ARG A 45 -1.64 -15.39 -0.13
CA ARG A 45 -2.70 -15.13 0.85
C ARG A 45 -4.08 -15.23 0.20
N VAL A 46 -5.07 -15.61 1.01
CA VAL A 46 -6.46 -15.66 0.56
C VAL A 46 -6.95 -14.26 0.26
N PHE A 47 -7.31 -14.02 -1.00
CA PHE A 47 -7.93 -12.78 -1.46
C PHE A 47 -9.44 -12.96 -1.61
N ILE A 48 -10.21 -12.02 -1.07
CA ILE A 48 -11.66 -11.98 -1.15
C ILE A 48 -12.06 -10.78 -2.01
N ASP A 49 -12.55 -11.05 -3.22
CA ASP A 49 -13.07 -10.03 -4.12
C ASP A 49 -14.46 -9.58 -3.66
N GLY A 50 -14.62 -8.27 -3.43
CA GLY A 50 -15.86 -7.64 -3.03
C GLY A 50 -16.79 -7.25 -4.19
N ARG A 51 -16.39 -7.45 -5.45
CA ARG A 51 -17.28 -7.20 -6.59
C ARG A 51 -18.57 -7.99 -6.47
N GLU A 52 -19.68 -7.35 -6.80
CA GLU A 52 -21.03 -7.94 -6.85
C GLU A 52 -21.54 -8.58 -5.54
N LYS A 53 -20.81 -8.42 -4.43
CA LYS A 53 -21.19 -8.94 -3.11
C LYS A 53 -21.93 -7.88 -2.30
N SER A 54 -23.07 -8.27 -1.72
CA SER A 54 -23.71 -7.49 -0.67
C SER A 54 -22.79 -7.37 0.55
N CYS A 55 -23.06 -6.39 1.42
CA CYS A 55 -22.30 -6.23 2.66
C CYS A 55 -22.38 -7.48 3.56
N GLU A 56 -23.53 -8.16 3.56
CA GLU A 56 -23.75 -9.38 4.36
C GLU A 56 -22.91 -10.55 3.85
N LYS A 57 -23.03 -10.88 2.55
CA LYS A 57 -22.24 -11.97 1.94
C LYS A 57 -20.73 -11.75 2.10
N LEU A 58 -20.27 -10.51 1.90
CA LEU A 58 -18.86 -10.20 2.04
C LEU A 58 -18.39 -10.36 3.49
N ARG A 59 -19.20 -9.95 4.49
CA ARG A 59 -18.89 -10.15 5.91
C ARG A 59 -18.82 -11.62 6.28
N GLU A 60 -19.77 -12.44 5.85
CA GLU A 60 -19.78 -13.87 6.14
C GLU A 60 -18.53 -14.57 5.60
N GLU A 61 -18.12 -14.24 4.37
CA GLU A 61 -16.93 -14.80 3.74
C GLU A 61 -15.65 -14.36 4.45
N VAL A 62 -15.52 -13.06 4.75
CA VAL A 62 -14.40 -12.53 5.54
C VAL A 62 -14.32 -13.19 6.91
N ALA A 63 -15.44 -13.29 7.64
CA ALA A 63 -15.49 -13.93 8.94
C ALA A 63 -15.10 -15.42 8.88
N GLY A 64 -15.57 -16.14 7.85
CA GLY A 64 -15.25 -17.54 7.61
C GLY A 64 -13.75 -17.77 7.35
N ILE A 65 -13.15 -16.97 6.48
CA ILE A 65 -11.71 -17.06 6.18
C ILE A 65 -10.88 -16.65 7.39
N LEU A 66 -11.22 -15.56 8.09
CA LEU A 66 -10.50 -15.14 9.30
C LEU A 66 -10.57 -16.21 10.39
N LYS A 67 -11.70 -16.91 10.55
CA LYS A 67 -11.83 -18.02 11.51
C LYS A 67 -10.94 -19.21 11.15
N LYS A 68 -10.76 -19.50 9.86
CA LYS A 68 -10.01 -20.67 9.37
C LYS A 68 -8.50 -20.40 9.23
N ASN A 69 -8.14 -19.22 8.74
CA ASN A 69 -6.78 -18.89 8.30
C ASN A 69 -6.12 -17.83 9.20
N GLY A 70 -6.86 -17.14 10.06
CA GLY A 70 -6.37 -16.02 10.86
C GLY A 70 -6.15 -14.72 10.07
N ILE A 71 -6.04 -14.80 8.73
CA ILE A 71 -5.73 -13.65 7.88
C ILE A 71 -6.42 -13.72 6.52
N CYS A 72 -6.84 -12.57 6.00
CA CYS A 72 -7.31 -12.41 4.63
C CYS A 72 -6.91 -11.05 4.04
N VAL A 73 -6.94 -10.97 2.71
CA VAL A 73 -6.86 -9.69 1.97
C VAL A 73 -8.19 -9.45 1.28
N CYS A 74 -8.75 -8.26 1.38
CA CYS A 74 -10.05 -7.94 0.81
C CYS A 74 -10.03 -6.62 0.03
N GLY A 75 -10.72 -6.59 -1.10
CA GLY A 75 -10.77 -5.43 -1.99
C GLY A 75 -11.67 -5.68 -3.19
N THR A 76 -11.63 -4.77 -4.17
CA THR A 76 -12.37 -4.89 -5.42
C THR A 76 -11.38 -4.99 -6.58
N ILE A 77 -11.36 -6.11 -7.30
CA ILE A 77 -10.50 -6.28 -8.47
C ILE A 77 -10.78 -5.18 -9.51
N LEU A 78 -9.72 -4.66 -10.16
CA LEU A 78 -9.82 -3.55 -11.11
C LEU A 78 -10.29 -3.96 -12.52
N SER A 79 -10.11 -5.22 -12.93
CA SER A 79 -10.47 -5.67 -14.27
C SER A 79 -10.66 -7.18 -14.35
N ASP A 80 -11.70 -7.65 -15.04
CA ASP A 80 -11.71 -8.98 -15.64
C ASP A 80 -10.76 -8.94 -16.85
N ASN A 81 -9.53 -9.43 -16.70
CA ASN A 81 -8.54 -9.66 -17.75
C ASN A 81 -8.55 -8.66 -18.94
N LYS A 82 -7.77 -7.58 -18.88
CA LYS A 82 -7.21 -7.00 -20.11
C LYS A 82 -5.81 -7.57 -20.32
N LYS A 83 -5.73 -8.51 -21.26
CA LYS A 83 -4.50 -8.92 -21.94
C LYS A 83 -3.73 -7.66 -22.34
N THR A 84 -2.51 -7.50 -21.85
CA THR A 84 -1.55 -6.57 -22.46
C THR A 84 -0.62 -7.40 -23.33
N GLU A 85 -0.89 -7.41 -24.63
CA GLU A 85 0.09 -7.80 -25.65
C GLU A 85 1.21 -6.75 -25.68
N ILE A 86 2.48 -7.17 -25.68
CA ILE A 86 3.55 -6.42 -26.34
C ILE A 86 4.55 -7.37 -26.99
N TYR A 87 4.76 -7.13 -28.27
CA TYR A 87 5.72 -7.71 -29.20
C TYR A 87 7.17 -7.34 -28.85
N ALA A 88 8.10 -8.27 -29.02
CA ALA A 88 9.51 -7.94 -29.21
C ALA A 88 9.97 -8.45 -30.59
N VAL A 89 10.18 -7.52 -31.54
CA VAL A 89 10.93 -7.80 -32.76
C VAL A 89 12.41 -7.67 -32.42
N GLY A 90 13.07 -8.78 -32.14
CA GLY A 90 14.52 -8.88 -32.12
C GLY A 90 15.02 -9.48 -33.43
N LYS A 91 15.66 -8.69 -34.29
CA LYS A 91 16.42 -9.23 -35.43
C LYS A 91 17.74 -9.79 -34.91
N CYS A 92 17.92 -11.10 -34.98
CA CYS A 92 19.23 -11.73 -35.05
C CYS A 92 19.21 -12.74 -36.20
N ALA A 93 20.29 -12.77 -36.98
CA ALA A 93 20.46 -13.66 -38.11
C ALA A 93 20.69 -15.10 -37.61
N GLY A 94 19.94 -16.05 -38.17
CA GLY A 94 20.15 -17.49 -37.97
C GLY A 94 19.17 -18.12 -37.00
N ASN A 95 18.56 -19.23 -37.44
CA ASN A 95 17.60 -20.10 -36.76
C ASN A 95 17.68 -20.11 -35.23
N ASP A 96 16.61 -19.68 -34.55
CA ASP A 96 16.32 -20.04 -33.16
C ASP A 96 14.80 -20.01 -32.91
N ALA A 97 14.31 -21.01 -32.18
CA ALA A 97 12.90 -21.13 -31.79
C ALA A 97 12.51 -19.97 -30.86
N VAL A 98 11.42 -19.28 -31.20
CA VAL A 98 10.87 -18.18 -30.41
C VAL A 98 10.08 -18.77 -29.24
N GLU A 99 10.63 -18.76 -28.04
CA GLU A 99 9.83 -18.93 -26.82
C GLU A 99 9.18 -17.59 -26.44
N GLU A 100 7.91 -17.43 -26.81
CA GLU A 100 7.07 -16.32 -26.37
C GLU A 100 6.81 -16.43 -24.86
N GLN A 101 7.59 -15.70 -24.05
CA GLN A 101 7.27 -15.53 -22.63
C GLN A 101 6.32 -14.33 -22.44
N GLN A 102 5.02 -14.61 -22.40
CA GLN A 102 4.01 -13.64 -21.99
C GLN A 102 4.18 -13.27 -20.51
N LYS A 103 4.76 -12.11 -20.24
CA LYS A 103 4.85 -11.57 -18.87
C LYS A 103 3.56 -10.84 -18.52
N MET A 104 2.58 -11.56 -17.98
CA MET A 104 1.37 -10.94 -17.46
C MET A 104 1.70 -10.02 -16.27
N GLU A 105 1.22 -8.78 -16.31
CA GLU A 105 1.31 -7.90 -15.15
C GLU A 105 0.46 -8.46 -13.99
N PRO A 106 0.96 -8.39 -12.74
CA PRO A 106 0.19 -8.85 -11.58
C PRO A 106 -1.11 -8.06 -11.41
N GLU A 107 -2.21 -8.78 -11.17
CA GLU A 107 -3.53 -8.21 -10.97
C GLU A 107 -3.55 -7.25 -9.78
N LYS A 108 -4.27 -6.13 -9.93
CA LYS A 108 -4.46 -5.12 -8.89
C LYS A 108 -5.91 -5.09 -8.42
N PHE A 109 -6.09 -4.77 -7.15
CA PHE A 109 -7.38 -4.43 -6.57
C PHE A 109 -7.36 -3.01 -6.02
N LYS A 110 -8.55 -2.43 -5.88
CA LYS A 110 -8.80 -1.14 -5.24
C LYS A 110 -9.63 -1.29 -3.98
N THR A 111 -9.85 -0.17 -3.30
CA THR A 111 -10.74 -0.08 -2.15
C THR A 111 -12.12 -0.71 -2.41
N LEU A 112 -12.66 -1.34 -1.36
CA LEU A 112 -14.07 -1.65 -1.25
C LEU A 112 -14.90 -0.35 -1.25
N SER A 113 -16.19 -0.46 -1.54
CA SER A 113 -17.12 0.65 -1.26
C SER A 113 -17.11 0.98 0.23
N VAL A 114 -17.39 2.24 0.60
CA VAL A 114 -17.40 2.69 2.01
C VAL A 114 -18.31 1.80 2.87
N LYS A 115 -19.47 1.40 2.34
CA LYS A 115 -20.41 0.49 3.02
C LYS A 115 -19.79 -0.88 3.26
N GLN A 116 -19.20 -1.49 2.24
CA GLN A 116 -18.54 -2.79 2.36
C GLN A 116 -17.36 -2.72 3.33
N LEU A 117 -16.45 -1.74 3.19
CA LEU A 117 -15.30 -1.57 4.07
C LEU A 117 -15.72 -1.47 5.54
N THR A 118 -16.68 -0.59 5.84
CA THR A 118 -17.22 -0.41 7.19
C THR A 118 -17.86 -1.70 7.73
N ALA A 119 -18.47 -2.49 6.86
CA ALA A 119 -19.12 -3.74 7.22
C ALA A 119 -18.07 -4.82 7.58
N VAL A 120 -17.05 -5.01 6.74
CA VAL A 120 -16.04 -6.08 6.91
C VAL A 120 -15.00 -5.77 7.97
N CYS A 121 -14.68 -4.50 8.24
CA CYS A 121 -13.75 -4.14 9.29
C CYS A 121 -14.13 -4.79 10.63
N LYS A 122 -15.43 -4.90 10.92
CA LYS A 122 -15.98 -5.45 12.17
C LYS A 122 -15.69 -6.94 12.40
N GLU A 123 -15.28 -7.68 11.37
CA GLU A 123 -15.04 -9.12 11.44
C GLU A 123 -13.60 -9.48 11.87
N ALA A 124 -12.69 -8.50 11.85
CA ALA A 124 -11.29 -8.67 12.23
C ALA A 124 -11.00 -8.03 13.60
N ASP A 125 -10.01 -8.57 14.30
CA ASP A 125 -9.46 -7.93 15.50
C ASP A 125 -8.59 -6.74 15.10
N VAL A 126 -7.83 -6.90 14.00
CA VAL A 126 -6.93 -5.88 13.45
C VAL A 126 -7.20 -5.70 11.96
N VAL A 127 -7.27 -4.44 11.51
CA VAL A 127 -7.38 -4.08 10.09
C VAL A 127 -6.17 -3.26 9.67
N LEU A 128 -5.44 -3.73 8.66
CA LEU A 128 -4.27 -3.05 8.11
C LEU A 128 -4.60 -2.50 6.73
N ILE A 129 -4.47 -1.19 6.56
CA ILE A 129 -4.91 -0.47 5.36
C ILE A 129 -3.71 0.16 4.69
N GLU A 130 -3.40 -0.26 3.46
CA GLU A 130 -2.48 0.52 2.63
C GLU A 130 -3.20 1.76 2.08
N ALA A 131 -2.66 2.93 2.40
CA ALA A 131 -3.14 4.21 1.90
C ALA A 131 -2.03 4.92 1.13
N ASP A 132 -2.42 5.97 0.41
CA ASP A 132 -1.47 6.96 -0.13
C ASP A 132 -0.43 6.35 -1.09
N GLY A 133 -0.90 5.93 -2.27
CA GLY A 133 -0.09 5.30 -3.32
C GLY A 133 1.15 6.11 -3.68
N ALA A 134 2.27 5.42 -3.91
CA ALA A 134 3.58 6.06 -4.16
C ALA A 134 4.28 5.57 -5.45
N ALA A 135 3.57 4.83 -6.31
CA ALA A 135 4.11 4.32 -7.58
C ALA A 135 5.50 3.64 -7.46
N HIS A 136 5.69 2.81 -6.43
CA HIS A 136 6.95 2.09 -6.13
C HIS A 136 8.16 2.96 -5.79
N LYS A 137 7.97 4.27 -5.58
CA LYS A 137 9.02 5.18 -5.13
C LYS A 137 9.34 4.99 -3.65
N ALA A 138 10.54 5.40 -3.26
CA ALA A 138 11.10 5.17 -1.94
C ALA A 138 10.69 6.25 -0.93
N ALA A 139 10.54 7.49 -1.38
CA ALA A 139 10.11 8.64 -0.58
C ALA A 139 8.92 9.36 -1.22
N LYS A 140 8.20 10.17 -0.44
CA LYS A 140 7.05 10.96 -0.91
C LYS A 140 6.79 12.13 0.04
N ALA A 141 6.29 13.23 -0.51
CA ALA A 141 5.55 14.25 0.24
C ALA A 141 4.06 14.20 -0.17
N PRO A 142 3.12 14.43 0.76
CA PRO A 142 1.70 14.39 0.46
C PRO A 142 1.23 15.65 -0.29
N GLU A 143 0.36 15.48 -1.29
CA GLU A 143 -0.42 16.59 -1.90
C GLU A 143 -1.36 17.29 -0.93
N ALA A 144 -1.92 18.43 -1.34
CA ALA A 144 -2.97 19.14 -0.62
C ALA A 144 -4.13 18.23 -0.12
N TRP A 145 -4.56 17.25 -0.93
CA TRP A 145 -5.65 16.32 -0.57
C TRP A 145 -5.18 15.00 0.06
N GLU A 146 -3.87 14.79 0.19
CA GLU A 146 -3.29 13.60 0.82
C GLU A 146 -2.92 13.87 2.29
N PRO A 147 -2.79 12.83 3.14
CA PRO A 147 -2.97 11.41 2.82
C PRO A 147 -4.44 10.94 2.83
N ALA A 148 -4.79 10.02 1.92
CA ALA A 148 -6.12 9.38 1.84
C ALA A 148 -6.31 8.29 2.92
N VAL A 149 -6.27 8.70 4.19
CA VAL A 149 -6.42 7.84 5.38
C VAL A 149 -7.89 7.48 5.58
N TYR A 150 -8.15 6.25 6.04
CA TYR A 150 -9.49 5.85 6.46
C TYR A 150 -9.82 6.53 7.79
N ALA A 151 -10.88 7.34 7.83
CA ALA A 151 -11.19 8.20 8.98
C ALA A 151 -11.45 7.45 10.31
N GLN A 152 -11.76 6.14 10.26
CA GLN A 152 -11.95 5.32 11.45
C GLN A 152 -10.66 4.63 11.93
N SER A 153 -9.51 4.93 11.31
CA SER A 153 -8.22 4.43 11.78
C SER A 153 -7.96 4.86 13.23
N ASN A 154 -7.33 3.97 13.99
CA ASN A 154 -6.85 4.27 15.34
C ASN A 154 -5.43 4.84 15.31
N LYS A 155 -4.65 4.42 14.30
CA LYS A 155 -3.25 4.76 14.13
C LYS A 155 -2.89 4.93 12.68
N VAL A 156 -1.95 5.83 12.40
CA VAL A 156 -1.29 5.96 11.09
C VAL A 156 0.20 5.67 11.22
N VAL A 157 0.70 4.73 10.43
CA VAL A 157 2.14 4.46 10.29
C VAL A 157 2.64 5.16 9.03
N ILE A 158 3.58 6.09 9.20
CA ILE A 158 4.19 6.85 8.11
C ILE A 158 5.47 6.13 7.71
N VAL A 159 5.46 5.53 6.53
CA VAL A 159 6.57 4.71 6.04
C VAL A 159 7.41 5.50 5.03
N MET A 160 8.74 5.43 5.16
CA MET A 160 9.68 5.85 4.12
C MET A 160 10.74 4.76 3.90
N GLY A 161 11.12 4.54 2.64
CA GLY A 161 12.19 3.62 2.28
C GLY A 161 13.57 4.25 2.53
N LEU A 162 14.39 3.62 3.38
CA LEU A 162 15.77 4.08 3.61
C LEU A 162 16.66 3.97 2.36
N HIS A 163 16.29 3.12 1.41
CA HIS A 163 16.94 3.03 0.11
C HIS A 163 16.73 4.28 -0.77
N ALA A 164 15.95 5.27 -0.33
CA ALA A 164 15.91 6.60 -0.94
C ALA A 164 17.19 7.41 -0.68
N VAL A 165 17.90 7.12 0.42
CA VAL A 165 19.09 7.89 0.82
C VAL A 165 20.19 7.74 -0.23
N GLY A 166 20.73 8.87 -0.67
CA GLY A 166 21.71 8.95 -1.74
C GLY A 166 21.12 9.01 -3.15
N GLY A 167 19.81 8.79 -3.32
CA GLY A 167 19.11 9.01 -4.59
C GLY A 167 18.61 10.45 -4.74
N SER A 168 18.52 10.94 -5.98
CA SER A 168 18.02 12.29 -6.26
C SER A 168 16.50 12.38 -6.10
N VAL A 169 15.98 13.55 -5.74
CA VAL A 169 14.54 13.77 -5.56
C VAL A 169 13.73 13.32 -6.78
N ASP A 170 14.13 13.69 -8.00
CA ASP A 170 13.41 13.32 -9.22
C ASP A 170 13.40 11.81 -9.48
N GLU A 171 14.45 11.11 -9.05
CA GLU A 171 14.57 9.67 -9.24
C GLU A 171 13.78 8.87 -8.21
N VAL A 172 13.95 9.18 -6.91
CA VAL A 172 13.50 8.27 -5.85
C VAL A 172 12.19 8.70 -5.17
N CYS A 173 11.66 9.89 -5.49
CA CYS A 173 10.44 10.39 -4.88
C CYS A 173 9.20 10.19 -5.76
N HIS A 174 8.07 9.92 -5.11
CA HIS A 174 6.77 10.22 -5.69
C HIS A 174 6.40 11.66 -5.37
N ARG A 175 5.78 12.35 -6.33
CA ARG A 175 5.46 13.79 -6.24
C ARG A 175 6.71 14.65 -5.97
N PRO A 176 7.69 14.64 -6.89
CA PRO A 176 8.95 15.34 -6.70
C PRO A 176 8.74 16.84 -6.41
N GLU A 177 7.73 17.48 -7.01
CA GLU A 177 7.42 18.89 -6.73
C GLU A 177 7.01 19.14 -5.27
N CYS A 178 6.16 18.29 -4.69
CA CYS A 178 5.82 18.39 -3.26
C CYS A 178 7.05 18.16 -2.36
N VAL A 179 7.98 17.31 -2.78
CA VAL A 179 9.22 17.04 -2.04
C VAL A 179 10.17 18.23 -2.13
N LYS A 180 10.36 18.82 -3.32
CA LYS A 180 11.15 20.03 -3.54
C LYS A 180 10.65 21.18 -2.68
N GLU A 181 9.34 21.39 -2.65
CA GLU A 181 8.70 22.39 -1.79
C GLU A 181 8.93 22.11 -0.30
N ALA A 182 8.74 20.86 0.14
CA ALA A 182 8.89 20.48 1.54
C ALA A 182 10.34 20.57 2.06
N LEU A 183 11.31 20.37 1.17
CA LEU A 183 12.74 20.35 1.52
C LEU A 183 13.48 21.64 1.15
N ASP A 184 12.83 22.56 0.43
CA ASP A 184 13.44 23.74 -0.18
C ASP A 184 14.69 23.37 -1.01
N CYS A 185 14.51 22.47 -1.97
CA CYS A 185 15.59 21.93 -2.79
C CYS A 185 15.18 21.76 -4.26
N ASP A 186 16.15 21.44 -5.12
CA ASP A 186 15.88 21.07 -6.52
C ASP A 186 15.73 19.54 -6.70
N GLY A 187 15.54 19.11 -7.95
CA GLY A 187 15.35 17.71 -8.31
C GLY A 187 16.62 16.84 -8.25
N ALA A 188 17.80 17.45 -8.34
CA ALA A 188 19.09 16.77 -8.30
C ALA A 188 19.57 16.54 -6.86
N HIS A 189 19.00 17.26 -5.88
CA HIS A 189 19.29 17.09 -4.45
C HIS A 189 19.23 15.62 -4.03
N LEU A 190 20.33 15.14 -3.45
CA LEU A 190 20.42 13.76 -2.96
C LEU A 190 19.80 13.67 -1.58
N LEU A 191 18.82 12.78 -1.42
CA LEU A 191 18.14 12.61 -0.16
C LEU A 191 19.07 12.10 0.93
N THR A 192 18.98 12.73 2.10
CA THR A 192 19.57 12.26 3.35
C THR A 192 18.51 11.65 4.26
N ARG A 193 18.92 10.96 5.32
CA ARG A 193 17.99 10.50 6.36
C ARG A 193 17.21 11.67 6.99
N THR A 194 17.88 12.80 7.23
CA THR A 194 17.26 14.02 7.76
C THR A 194 16.18 14.55 6.81
N ASN A 195 16.38 14.45 5.49
CA ASN A 195 15.32 14.83 4.55
C ASN A 195 14.10 13.92 4.70
N LEU A 196 14.28 12.60 4.89
CA LEU A 196 13.17 11.70 5.16
C LEU A 196 12.44 12.04 6.47
N ASP A 197 13.15 12.47 7.51
CA ASP A 197 12.54 12.97 8.75
C ASP A 197 11.65 14.19 8.52
N VAL A 198 12.09 15.13 7.67
CA VAL A 198 11.29 16.30 7.28
C VAL A 198 10.02 15.85 6.55
N LEU A 199 10.14 14.94 5.58
CA LEU A 199 8.99 14.43 4.84
C LEU A 199 7.98 13.73 5.77
N MET A 200 8.45 12.92 6.73
CA MET A 200 7.57 12.31 7.74
C MET A 200 6.90 13.36 8.62
N ALA A 201 7.59 14.42 9.01
CA ALA A 201 7.00 15.52 9.78
C ALA A 201 5.91 16.26 8.99
N VAL A 202 6.04 16.39 7.67
CA VAL A 202 4.97 16.94 6.80
C VAL A 202 3.72 16.06 6.85
N TYR A 203 3.88 14.73 6.83
CA TYR A 203 2.75 13.80 7.02
C TYR A 203 2.10 13.96 8.39
N GLU A 204 2.87 13.96 9.47
CA GLU A 204 2.35 14.11 10.83
C GLU A 204 1.54 15.39 10.99
N LYS A 205 2.06 16.51 10.48
CA LYS A 205 1.35 17.79 10.50
C LYS A 205 0.02 17.72 9.77
N LYS A 206 0.00 17.14 8.56
CA LYS A 206 -1.25 17.00 7.79
C LYS A 206 -2.24 16.03 8.43
N ILE A 207 -1.76 14.92 8.97
CA ILE A 207 -2.61 13.96 9.68
C ILE A 207 -3.22 14.63 10.92
N GLY A 208 -2.43 15.36 11.71
CA GLY A 208 -2.96 16.07 12.89
C GLY A 208 -3.98 17.16 12.55
N GLN A 209 -3.86 17.79 11.37
CA GLN A 209 -4.83 18.76 10.87
C GLN A 209 -6.12 18.10 10.36
N GLN A 210 -6.00 17.00 9.60
CA GLN A 210 -7.16 16.30 9.01
C GLN A 210 -7.90 15.42 10.03
N PHE A 211 -7.15 14.82 10.96
CA PHE A 211 -7.63 13.87 11.96
C PHE A 211 -7.07 14.22 13.34
N PRO A 212 -7.62 15.25 14.02
CA PRO A 212 -7.14 15.67 15.33
C PRO A 212 -7.12 14.52 16.34
N GLY A 213 -5.97 14.30 16.99
CA GLY A 213 -5.78 13.25 18.00
C GLY A 213 -5.44 11.85 17.46
N MET A 214 -5.31 11.67 16.15
CA MET A 214 -4.87 10.41 15.55
C MET A 214 -3.43 10.05 15.99
N GLU A 215 -3.21 8.82 16.47
CA GLU A 215 -1.87 8.34 16.79
C GLU A 215 -1.04 8.20 15.50
N THR A 216 0.22 8.68 15.53
CA THR A 216 1.16 8.52 14.41
C THR A 216 2.43 7.80 14.85
N GLU A 217 2.95 6.94 13.98
CA GLU A 217 4.26 6.29 14.12
C GLU A 217 5.10 6.53 12.87
N ARG A 218 6.37 6.90 13.05
CA ARG A 218 7.36 6.95 11.96
C ARG A 218 8.02 5.60 11.77
N ARG A 219 8.12 5.13 10.53
CA ARG A 219 8.78 3.87 10.20
C ARG A 219 9.68 4.02 8.99
N TYR A 220 10.93 3.60 9.16
CA TYR A 220 11.84 3.39 8.06
C TYR A 220 11.77 1.96 7.58
N PHE A 221 11.74 1.75 6.28
CA PHE A 221 11.82 0.43 5.68
C PHE A 221 13.15 0.24 4.95
N ILE A 222 13.86 -0.83 5.31
CA ILE A 222 15.06 -1.28 4.60
C ILE A 222 14.63 -2.43 3.70
N LYS A 223 14.86 -2.27 2.40
CA LYS A 223 14.65 -3.36 1.46
C LYS A 223 15.74 -4.40 1.72
N SER A 224 15.36 -5.62 2.09
CA SER A 224 16.30 -6.73 2.16
C SER A 224 16.96 -6.89 0.79
N SER A 225 18.29 -6.85 0.76
CA SER A 225 19.12 -7.12 -0.42
C SER A 225 18.92 -8.53 -0.94
#